data_AF-A0A662RK32-F1
#
_entry.id   AF-A0A662RK32-F1
#
_cell.length_a   1.000
_cell.length_b   1.000
_cell.length_c   1.000
_cell.angle_alpha   90.00
_cell.angle_beta   90.00
_cell.angle_gamma   90.00
#
_symmetry.space_group_name_H-M   'P 1'
#
loop_
_entity.id
_entity.type
_entity.pdbx_description
1 polymer ?
#
loop_
_entity_poly.entity_id
_entity_poly.type
_entity_poly.pdbx_seq_one_letter_code
_entity_poly.pdbx_strand_id
1 'polypeptide(L)'
;MDRTVRNERTYAKEKYNIYSFFSKGLNLCKRKVLGGEKRKRMRKEETIGLIRAAVIAMLALMIAFSGVALASHPVPPTDQTEILEITTSVICNGSVVESQRLNLEVDSGDLLDNPPLANYERYGKIGYDEKMIGSNGTTEFDKAFNVDTNTTPNLAVHKQIGYTQGGLGSISHEEQVGMKVIAHAKARVDGGETCTGWDMFEPWKQELCPFKVCEDKPDKPAVPGSCEEVNTYSKIVATDVQAETTTDVGITGTSGEPVNLKYKITAKGTGFVVAGVGVYVEDGRGEDDLGSRMAYREKTIGYGKNVDFTKDIGYKSVYSP
;
A
#
# COMPACT_ATOMS: atom_id res chain seq x y z
N MET A 1 68.23 -57.91 32.62
CA MET A 1 67.69 -57.08 33.71
C MET A 1 66.18 -57.06 33.52
N ASP A 2 65.49 -58.07 34.04
CA ASP A 2 64.72 -58.03 35.32
C ASP A 2 63.51 -57.08 35.16
N ARG A 3 62.25 -57.43 35.39
CA ARG A 3 61.56 -58.60 35.94
C ARG A 3 60.06 -58.32 35.73
N THR A 4 59.29 -59.31 35.25
CA THR A 4 58.00 -59.83 35.79
C THR A 4 56.91 -58.82 36.26
N VAL A 5 55.58 -59.02 36.11
CA VAL A 5 54.78 -60.19 36.53
C VAL A 5 53.29 -60.01 36.06
N ARG A 6 52.60 -61.13 35.73
CA ARG A 6 51.13 -61.44 35.79
C ARG A 6 50.21 -60.71 34.79
N ASN A 7 49.58 -61.32 33.79
CA ASN A 7 48.90 -62.62 33.68
C ASN A 7 47.74 -62.85 34.68
N GLU A 8 46.61 -63.29 34.13
CA GLU A 8 45.44 -63.93 34.77
C GLU A 8 44.32 -63.03 35.34
N ARG A 9 43.27 -62.86 34.53
CA ARG A 9 41.83 -62.96 34.86
C ARG A 9 41.03 -62.61 33.59
N THR A 10 40.96 -63.52 32.61
CA THR A 10 39.94 -64.58 32.55
C THR A 10 38.54 -64.00 32.48
N TYR A 11 37.95 -64.06 31.28
CA TYR A 11 36.68 -64.77 31.07
C TYR A 11 35.74 -64.76 32.29
N ALA A 12 35.09 -63.62 32.54
CA ALA A 12 33.89 -63.55 33.38
C ALA A 12 33.28 -62.15 33.28
N LYS A 13 32.41 -61.92 32.27
CA LYS A 13 31.18 -61.10 32.35
C LYS A 13 30.54 -60.89 30.97
N GLU A 14 30.26 -62.01 30.30
CA GLU A 14 29.31 -62.06 29.16
C GLU A 14 27.90 -62.51 29.61
N LYS A 15 27.64 -62.49 30.92
CA LYS A 15 26.29 -62.61 31.49
C LYS A 15 26.20 -61.60 32.62
N TYR A 16 25.06 -60.91 32.72
CA TYR A 16 24.73 -59.75 33.57
C TYR A 16 24.98 -58.38 32.95
N ASN A 17 24.18 -57.99 31.94
CA ASN A 17 23.63 -56.63 31.93
C ASN A 17 22.36 -56.41 31.07
N ILE A 18 21.47 -57.39 30.98
CA ILE A 18 20.13 -57.20 30.37
C ILE A 18 19.19 -56.38 31.29
N TYR A 19 19.55 -56.15 32.56
CA TYR A 19 18.77 -55.31 33.49
C TYR A 19 19.24 -53.85 33.64
N SER A 20 20.26 -53.42 32.89
CA SER A 20 20.71 -52.01 32.86
C SER A 20 20.02 -51.14 31.80
N PHE A 21 19.22 -51.73 30.90
CA PHE A 21 18.61 -50.98 29.79
C PHE A 21 17.26 -50.33 30.11
N PHE A 22 16.54 -50.79 31.13
CA PHE A 22 15.19 -50.29 31.43
C PHE A 22 15.12 -49.12 32.41
N SER A 23 16.14 -48.83 33.23
CA SER A 23 16.12 -47.65 34.13
C SER A 23 16.69 -46.37 33.53
N LYS A 24 17.50 -46.46 32.46
CA LYS A 24 18.03 -45.29 31.73
C LYS A 24 17.08 -44.74 30.66
N GLY A 25 16.10 -45.53 30.19
CA GLY A 25 15.10 -45.11 29.20
C GLY A 25 14.07 -44.10 29.71
N LEU A 26 13.70 -44.18 31.00
CA LEU A 26 12.63 -43.32 31.55
C LEU A 26 13.10 -41.88 31.86
N ASN A 27 14.37 -41.69 32.22
CA ASN A 27 14.92 -40.36 32.53
C ASN A 27 15.37 -39.56 31.29
N LEU A 28 15.58 -40.22 30.14
CA LEU A 28 15.85 -39.56 28.86
C LEU A 28 14.58 -39.08 28.16
N CYS A 29 13.42 -39.66 28.45
CA CYS A 29 12.15 -39.24 27.86
C CYS A 29 11.64 -37.92 28.49
N LYS A 30 11.75 -37.74 29.82
CA LYS A 30 11.38 -36.47 30.47
C LYS A 30 12.30 -35.29 30.11
N ARG A 31 13.62 -35.51 29.93
CA ARG A 31 14.56 -34.45 29.49
C ARG A 31 14.39 -34.03 28.03
N LYS A 32 14.01 -34.95 27.13
CA LYS A 32 13.70 -34.60 25.72
C LYS A 32 12.38 -33.87 25.55
N VAL A 33 11.35 -34.19 26.34
CA VAL A 33 10.05 -33.50 26.28
C VAL A 33 10.16 -32.06 26.80
N LEU A 34 10.82 -31.84 27.95
CA LEU A 34 11.05 -30.50 28.51
C LEU A 34 12.00 -29.64 27.65
N GLY A 35 13.00 -30.26 27.00
CA GLY A 35 13.90 -29.58 26.06
C GLY A 35 13.25 -29.25 24.71
N GLY A 36 12.34 -30.11 24.24
CA GLY A 36 11.54 -29.87 23.02
C GLY A 36 10.49 -28.78 23.23
N GLU A 37 9.86 -28.74 24.40
CA GLU A 37 8.87 -27.73 24.75
C GLU A 37 9.51 -26.36 25.01
N LYS A 38 10.66 -26.30 25.70
CA LYS A 38 11.45 -25.05 25.82
C LYS A 38 12.01 -24.57 24.49
N ARG A 39 12.47 -25.47 23.59
CA ARG A 39 12.89 -25.09 22.22
C ARG A 39 11.73 -24.66 21.32
N LYS A 40 10.53 -25.23 21.49
CA LYS A 40 9.31 -24.78 20.80
C LYS A 40 8.86 -23.44 21.34
N ARG A 41 8.94 -23.21 22.65
CA ARG A 41 8.58 -21.95 23.31
C ARG A 41 9.56 -20.82 22.98
N MET A 42 10.88 -21.08 23.02
CA MET A 42 11.90 -20.12 22.57
C MET A 42 11.75 -19.81 21.08
N ARG A 43 11.56 -20.81 20.20
CA ARG A 43 11.29 -20.53 18.78
C ARG A 43 10.01 -19.73 18.60
N LYS A 44 8.94 -20.04 19.33
CA LYS A 44 7.68 -19.30 19.27
C LYS A 44 7.84 -17.86 19.77
N GLU A 45 8.61 -17.61 20.82
CA GLU A 45 8.90 -16.27 21.34
C GLU A 45 9.86 -15.48 20.43
N GLU A 46 10.86 -16.12 19.83
CA GLU A 46 11.73 -15.53 18.81
C GLU A 46 10.96 -15.25 17.51
N THR A 47 10.02 -16.11 17.12
CA THR A 47 9.19 -15.93 15.92
C THR A 47 8.11 -14.86 16.16
N ILE A 48 7.49 -14.81 17.34
CA ILE A 48 6.63 -13.67 17.74
C ILE A 48 7.45 -12.38 17.83
N GLY A 49 8.70 -12.45 18.29
CA GLY A 49 9.65 -11.33 18.30
C GLY A 49 10.02 -10.86 16.88
N LEU A 50 10.26 -11.79 15.95
CA LEU A 50 10.54 -11.52 14.54
C LEU A 50 9.31 -11.00 13.80
N ILE A 51 8.11 -11.50 14.09
CA ILE A 51 6.84 -10.97 13.57
C ILE A 51 6.59 -9.57 14.13
N ARG A 52 6.85 -9.33 15.42
CA ARG A 52 6.78 -7.98 16.01
C ARG A 52 7.79 -7.04 15.39
N ALA A 53 9.03 -7.47 15.19
CA ALA A 53 10.09 -6.67 14.57
C ALA A 53 9.82 -6.42 13.08
N ALA A 54 9.30 -7.41 12.34
CA ALA A 54 8.91 -7.25 10.95
C ALA A 54 7.70 -6.33 10.81
N VAL A 55 6.68 -6.43 11.66
CA VAL A 55 5.53 -5.51 11.70
C VAL A 55 5.97 -4.09 12.06
N ILE A 56 6.95 -3.91 12.96
CA ILE A 56 7.49 -2.59 13.35
C ILE A 56 8.42 -2.00 12.28
N ALA A 57 9.27 -2.81 11.63
CA ALA A 57 10.14 -2.35 10.54
C ALA A 57 9.36 -2.07 9.24
N MET A 58 8.26 -2.80 9.02
CA MET A 58 7.31 -2.57 7.93
C MET A 58 6.33 -1.43 8.16
N LEU A 59 6.36 -0.82 9.36
CA LEU A 59 5.60 0.40 9.70
C LEU A 59 6.25 1.68 9.14
N ALA A 60 7.42 1.55 8.48
CA ALA A 60 8.23 2.64 7.93
C ALA A 60 7.97 2.93 6.43
N LEU A 61 6.80 2.61 5.88
CA LEU A 61 6.36 3.23 4.63
C LEU A 61 5.77 4.62 4.96
N MET A 62 6.68 5.58 5.07
CA MET A 62 6.38 7.01 5.22
C MET A 62 5.72 7.50 3.93
N ILE A 63 4.39 7.45 3.86
CA ILE A 63 3.66 8.23 2.85
C ILE A 63 3.59 9.67 3.37
N ALA A 64 4.55 10.47 2.93
CA ALA A 64 4.66 11.88 3.24
C ALA A 64 3.92 12.70 2.17
N PHE A 65 2.62 12.99 2.34
CA PHE A 65 1.91 13.95 1.46
C PHE A 65 0.87 14.79 2.22
N SER A 66 0.87 16.11 2.04
CA SER A 66 0.37 17.12 3.00
C SER A 66 -0.21 18.40 2.37
N GLY A 67 -1.36 18.91 2.85
CA GLY A 67 -1.87 20.27 2.51
C GLY A 67 -3.20 20.26 1.71
N VAL A 68 -3.76 21.37 1.23
CA VAL A 68 -5.15 21.82 1.51
C VAL A 68 -6.09 22.16 0.25
N ALA A 69 -7.27 21.54 -0.08
CA ALA A 69 -8.46 21.65 -1.05
C ALA A 69 -9.58 22.75 -1.33
N LEU A 70 -10.07 22.86 -2.61
CA LEU A 70 -11.44 22.49 -3.17
C LEU A 70 -11.39 22.05 -4.67
N ALA A 71 -12.51 21.60 -5.24
CA ALA A 71 -12.71 20.81 -6.47
C ALA A 71 -12.17 21.34 -7.83
N SER A 72 -11.50 20.48 -8.60
CA SER A 72 -11.05 20.61 -10.00
C SER A 72 -12.07 20.01 -10.98
N HIS A 73 -12.04 20.53 -12.21
CA HIS A 73 -12.75 19.93 -13.34
C HIS A 73 -12.10 18.59 -13.76
N PRO A 74 -12.90 17.58 -14.15
CA PRO A 74 -12.34 16.37 -14.75
C PRO A 74 -11.66 16.68 -16.10
N VAL A 75 -10.70 15.85 -16.47
CA VAL A 75 -10.11 15.87 -17.82
C VAL A 75 -11.18 15.39 -18.81
N PRO A 76 -11.37 16.02 -19.99
CA PRO A 76 -12.25 15.46 -21.00
C PRO A 76 -11.88 14.00 -21.32
N PRO A 77 -12.85 13.12 -21.58
CA PRO A 77 -12.56 11.78 -22.10
C PRO A 77 -11.78 11.87 -23.42
N THR A 78 -10.90 10.90 -23.65
CA THR A 78 -10.14 10.80 -24.90
C THR A 78 -11.05 10.40 -26.06
N ASP A 79 -10.79 10.95 -27.25
CA ASP A 79 -11.53 10.59 -28.47
C ASP A 79 -11.34 9.11 -28.86
N GLN A 80 -10.22 8.51 -28.45
CA GLN A 80 -9.90 7.09 -28.62
C GLN A 80 -9.90 6.44 -27.24
N THR A 81 -10.56 5.28 -27.14
CA THR A 81 -10.71 4.56 -25.87
C THR A 81 -9.75 3.38 -25.80
N GLU A 82 -9.06 3.27 -24.67
CA GLU A 82 -8.25 2.12 -24.29
C GLU A 82 -8.94 1.40 -23.14
N ILE A 83 -9.14 0.09 -23.32
CA ILE A 83 -9.71 -0.80 -22.30
C ILE A 83 -8.68 -1.88 -21.96
N LEU A 84 -8.40 -2.07 -20.68
CA LEU A 84 -7.58 -3.17 -20.16
C LEU A 84 -8.37 -3.92 -19.08
N GLU A 85 -8.65 -5.20 -19.32
CA GLU A 85 -9.33 -6.08 -18.37
C GLU A 85 -8.41 -7.25 -18.00
N ILE A 86 -8.14 -7.41 -16.71
CA ILE A 86 -7.31 -8.49 -16.18
C ILE A 86 -8.10 -9.18 -15.06
N THR A 87 -8.28 -10.49 -15.20
CA THR A 87 -8.79 -11.34 -14.13
C THR A 87 -7.68 -12.28 -13.66
N THR A 88 -7.46 -12.35 -12.36
CA THR A 88 -6.52 -13.28 -11.72
C THR A 88 -7.29 -14.12 -10.71
N SER A 89 -7.11 -15.44 -10.75
CA SER A 89 -7.65 -16.38 -9.76
C SER A 89 -6.55 -17.34 -9.34
N VAL A 90 -6.33 -17.47 -8.02
CA VAL A 90 -5.29 -18.30 -7.43
C VAL A 90 -5.87 -19.08 -6.27
N ILE A 91 -5.73 -20.41 -6.32
CA ILE A 91 -5.92 -21.30 -5.18
C ILE A 91 -4.63 -22.08 -5.01
N CYS A 92 -3.90 -21.84 -3.93
CA CYS A 92 -2.57 -22.40 -3.74
C CYS A 92 -2.35 -22.84 -2.30
N ASN A 93 -1.89 -24.09 -2.11
CA ASN A 93 -1.29 -24.52 -0.85
C ASN A 93 0.24 -24.49 -0.99
N GLY A 94 0.85 -23.44 -0.47
CA GLY A 94 2.26 -23.16 -0.68
C GLY A 94 2.58 -21.68 -0.52
N SER A 95 3.24 -21.11 -1.53
CA SER A 95 3.58 -19.69 -1.55
C SER A 95 3.03 -19.05 -2.83
N VAL A 96 2.53 -17.83 -2.69
CA VAL A 96 2.00 -17.01 -3.78
C VAL A 96 2.71 -15.67 -3.73
N VAL A 97 3.11 -15.16 -4.90
CA VAL A 97 3.55 -13.78 -5.07
C VAL A 97 2.71 -13.19 -6.21
N GLU A 98 1.99 -12.13 -5.90
CA GLU A 98 1.27 -11.32 -6.88
C GLU A 98 1.79 -9.88 -6.78
N SER A 99 1.90 -9.21 -7.91
CA SER A 99 2.26 -7.80 -7.94
C SER A 99 1.72 -7.14 -9.19
N GLN A 100 1.26 -5.90 -9.05
CA GLN A 100 0.75 -5.14 -10.18
C GLN A 100 1.05 -3.65 -10.04
N ARG A 101 1.27 -2.99 -11.17
CA ARG A 101 1.48 -1.55 -11.27
C ARG A 101 0.69 -0.97 -12.43
N LEU A 102 0.13 0.22 -12.23
CA LEU A 102 -0.45 1.06 -13.26
C LEU A 102 0.06 2.49 -13.10
N ASN A 103 0.37 3.10 -14.24
CA ASN A 103 0.52 4.53 -14.38
C ASN A 103 -0.36 4.96 -15.57
N LEU A 104 -1.52 5.53 -15.29
CA LEU A 104 -2.41 6.10 -16.29
C LEU A 104 -2.26 7.62 -16.27
N GLU A 105 -2.08 8.22 -17.43
CA GLU A 105 -1.98 9.67 -17.63
C GLU A 105 -2.93 10.04 -18.76
N VAL A 106 -3.71 11.10 -18.56
CA VAL A 106 -4.70 11.59 -19.52
C VAL A 106 -4.56 13.10 -19.59
N ASP A 107 -4.57 13.64 -20.80
CA ASP A 107 -4.49 15.08 -21.02
C ASP A 107 -5.54 15.56 -22.03
N SER A 108 -5.99 16.79 -21.84
CA SER A 108 -6.83 17.52 -22.81
C SER A 108 -6.04 18.14 -23.97
N GLY A 109 -4.72 18.21 -23.87
CA GLY A 109 -3.76 18.69 -24.86
C GLY A 109 -2.73 17.62 -25.21
N ASP A 110 -1.44 17.99 -25.20
CA ASP A 110 -0.35 17.08 -25.59
C ASP A 110 0.39 16.57 -24.34
N LEU A 111 0.28 15.28 -24.05
CA LEU A 111 1.03 14.67 -22.93
C LEU A 111 2.54 14.90 -23.02
N LEU A 112 3.11 15.15 -24.21
CA LEU A 112 4.55 15.30 -24.42
C LEU A 112 5.10 16.70 -24.09
N ASP A 113 4.26 17.74 -23.99
CA ASP A 113 4.69 19.08 -23.60
C ASP A 113 4.39 19.42 -22.14
N ASN A 114 3.90 18.43 -21.38
CA ASN A 114 3.54 18.56 -19.98
C ASN A 114 4.65 18.05 -19.04
N PRO A 115 5.25 18.92 -18.21
CA PRO A 115 5.05 20.37 -18.06
C PRO A 115 5.87 21.26 -19.02
N PRO A 116 5.42 22.49 -19.34
CA PRO A 116 4.27 23.21 -18.75
C PRO A 116 2.93 23.00 -19.49
N LEU A 117 1.83 22.95 -18.72
CA LEU A 117 0.47 22.96 -19.30
C LEU A 117 0.18 24.27 -20.07
N ALA A 118 -0.49 24.17 -21.20
CA ALA A 118 -1.09 25.25 -21.96
C ALA A 118 -2.33 25.86 -21.26
N ASN A 119 -2.77 27.02 -21.75
CA ASN A 119 -3.95 27.70 -21.21
C ASN A 119 -5.19 26.79 -21.26
N TYR A 120 -5.85 26.63 -20.11
CA TYR A 120 -7.05 25.79 -19.92
C TYR A 120 -6.84 24.28 -20.08
N GLU A 121 -5.60 23.84 -20.28
CA GLU A 121 -5.27 22.43 -20.32
C GLU A 121 -5.46 21.79 -18.94
N ARG A 122 -5.93 20.54 -18.97
CA ARG A 122 -6.20 19.70 -17.80
C ARG A 122 -5.45 18.39 -17.96
N TYR A 123 -4.70 18.07 -16.93
CA TYR A 123 -3.91 16.86 -16.81
C TYR A 123 -4.45 16.00 -15.67
N GLY A 124 -4.55 14.69 -15.91
CA GLY A 124 -5.03 13.71 -14.95
C GLY A 124 -4.09 12.50 -14.88
N LYS A 125 -3.91 11.96 -13.69
CA LYS A 125 -3.06 10.80 -13.44
C LYS A 125 -3.71 9.85 -12.44
N ILE A 126 -3.60 8.54 -12.69
CA ILE A 126 -3.90 7.47 -11.73
C ILE A 126 -2.64 6.64 -11.53
N GLY A 127 -2.25 6.46 -10.27
CA GLY A 127 -1.21 5.52 -9.85
C GLY A 127 -1.82 4.37 -9.07
N TYR A 128 -1.40 3.14 -9.38
CA TYR A 128 -1.76 1.96 -8.61
C TYR A 128 -0.52 1.09 -8.42
N ASP A 129 -0.25 0.66 -7.20
CA ASP A 129 0.81 -0.31 -6.86
C ASP A 129 0.24 -1.33 -5.87
N GLU A 130 0.45 -2.60 -6.18
CA GLU A 130 0.06 -3.72 -5.33
C GLU A 130 1.18 -4.74 -5.23
N LYS A 131 1.28 -5.34 -4.04
CA LYS A 131 2.07 -6.53 -3.82
C LYS A 131 1.47 -7.43 -2.76
N MET A 132 1.29 -8.70 -3.10
CA MET A 132 0.89 -9.76 -2.18
C MET A 132 1.94 -10.86 -2.11
N ILE A 133 2.25 -11.31 -0.90
CA ILE A 133 3.10 -12.47 -0.64
C ILE A 133 2.41 -13.34 0.41
N GLY A 134 1.89 -14.49 -0.02
CA GLY A 134 1.48 -15.59 0.85
C GLY A 134 2.60 -16.62 0.93
N SER A 135 2.89 -17.16 2.10
CA SER A 135 3.97 -18.15 2.26
C SER A 135 3.58 -19.26 3.22
N ASN A 136 3.91 -20.51 2.86
CA ASN A 136 3.62 -21.70 3.67
C ASN A 136 2.18 -21.73 4.20
N GLY A 137 1.18 -21.60 3.33
CA GLY A 137 -0.22 -21.66 3.74
C GLY A 137 -1.14 -21.87 2.55
N THR A 138 -2.44 -21.90 2.81
CA THR A 138 -3.45 -21.91 1.75
C THR A 138 -3.84 -20.47 1.44
N THR A 139 -3.71 -20.07 0.19
CA THR A 139 -4.11 -18.76 -0.34
C THR A 139 -5.23 -18.96 -1.35
N GLU A 140 -6.29 -18.18 -1.21
CA GLU A 140 -7.35 -17.98 -2.19
C GLU A 140 -7.32 -16.49 -2.57
N PHE A 141 -7.16 -16.19 -3.84
CA PHE A 141 -7.04 -14.82 -4.31
C PHE A 141 -7.76 -14.67 -5.64
N ASP A 142 -8.79 -13.83 -5.66
CA ASP A 142 -9.51 -13.46 -6.87
C ASP A 142 -9.41 -11.95 -7.05
N LYS A 143 -9.13 -11.52 -8.27
CA LYS A 143 -8.94 -10.12 -8.62
C LYS A 143 -9.51 -9.83 -9.99
N ALA A 144 -10.31 -8.77 -10.09
CA ALA A 144 -10.68 -8.12 -11.33
C ALA A 144 -10.04 -6.72 -11.36
N PHE A 145 -9.30 -6.42 -12.42
CA PHE A 145 -8.62 -5.14 -12.62
C PHE A 145 -8.98 -4.60 -13.99
N ASN A 146 -9.68 -3.48 -14.01
CA ASN A 146 -10.22 -2.88 -15.22
C ASN A 146 -9.74 -1.43 -15.34
N VAL A 147 -9.30 -1.04 -16.52
CA VAL A 147 -8.98 0.34 -16.89
C VAL A 147 -9.80 0.72 -18.12
N ASP A 148 -10.40 1.90 -18.09
CA ASP A 148 -11.15 2.49 -19.20
C ASP A 148 -10.83 3.99 -19.28
N THR A 149 -10.23 4.46 -20.37
CA THR A 149 -9.85 5.88 -20.51
C THR A 149 -11.03 6.81 -20.84
N ASN A 150 -12.17 6.24 -21.25
CA ASN A 150 -13.32 7.00 -21.73
C ASN A 150 -14.46 7.06 -20.71
N THR A 151 -14.70 5.98 -19.95
CA THR A 151 -15.78 5.94 -18.97
C THR A 151 -15.26 5.96 -17.53
N THR A 152 -15.91 6.74 -16.66
CA THR A 152 -15.65 6.71 -15.21
C THR A 152 -16.43 5.55 -14.58
N PRO A 153 -15.81 4.74 -13.71
CA PRO A 153 -14.43 4.87 -13.21
C PRO A 153 -13.38 4.46 -14.24
N ASN A 154 -12.32 5.27 -14.37
CA ASN A 154 -11.19 4.98 -15.24
C ASN A 154 -10.31 3.83 -14.73
N LEU A 155 -10.34 3.59 -13.42
CA LEU A 155 -9.76 2.41 -12.79
C LEU A 155 -10.81 1.79 -11.86
N ALA A 156 -11.13 0.52 -12.08
CA ALA A 156 -11.94 -0.29 -11.19
C ALA A 156 -11.20 -1.56 -10.80
N VAL A 157 -10.96 -1.76 -9.50
CA VAL A 157 -10.28 -2.94 -8.97
C VAL A 157 -11.11 -3.56 -7.85
N HIS A 158 -11.39 -4.84 -7.97
CA HIS A 158 -12.02 -5.64 -6.92
C HIS A 158 -11.15 -6.83 -6.59
N LYS A 159 -10.92 -7.08 -5.31
CA LYS A 159 -10.11 -8.21 -4.83
C LYS A 159 -10.77 -8.91 -3.66
N GLN A 160 -10.62 -10.23 -3.65
CA GLN A 160 -10.92 -11.09 -2.52
C GLN A 160 -9.65 -11.85 -2.14
N ILE A 161 -9.31 -11.83 -0.85
CA ILE A 161 -8.08 -12.41 -0.31
C ILE A 161 -8.45 -13.32 0.85
N GLY A 162 -8.32 -14.63 0.66
CA GLY A 162 -8.37 -15.65 1.69
C GLY A 162 -6.96 -16.17 1.99
N TYR A 163 -6.61 -16.28 3.26
CA TYR A 163 -5.38 -16.94 3.68
C TYR A 163 -5.57 -17.72 4.98
N THR A 164 -5.02 -18.92 5.03
CA THR A 164 -4.95 -19.76 6.24
C THR A 164 -3.52 -20.26 6.43
N GLN A 165 -2.96 -20.07 7.62
CA GLN A 165 -1.57 -20.42 7.91
C GLN A 165 -1.34 -21.93 7.88
N GLY A 166 -0.28 -22.34 7.17
CA GLY A 166 0.39 -23.64 7.36
C GLY A 166 1.70 -23.45 8.13
N GLY A 167 2.06 -24.39 9.02
CA GLY A 167 3.35 -24.33 9.72
C GLY A 167 3.65 -22.98 10.41
N LEU A 168 4.64 -22.23 9.87
CA LEU A 168 5.02 -20.88 10.31
C LEU A 168 4.73 -19.80 9.24
N GLY A 169 3.80 -20.06 8.34
CA GLY A 169 3.45 -19.19 7.22
C GLY A 169 2.77 -17.89 7.60
N SER A 170 2.73 -16.94 6.67
CA SER A 170 2.00 -15.69 6.79
C SER A 170 1.69 -15.09 5.41
N ILE A 171 0.71 -14.21 5.37
CA ILE A 171 0.44 -13.34 4.23
C ILE A 171 0.80 -11.89 4.53
N SER A 172 1.36 -11.20 3.54
CA SER A 172 1.48 -9.75 3.48
C SER A 172 0.80 -9.26 2.21
N HIS A 173 -0.06 -8.25 2.31
CA HIS A 173 -0.64 -7.55 1.16
C HIS A 173 -0.46 -6.06 1.38
N GLU A 174 0.05 -5.35 0.38
CA GLU A 174 0.17 -3.90 0.33
C GLU A 174 -0.51 -3.39 -0.92
N GLU A 175 -1.31 -2.35 -0.77
CA GLU A 175 -2.00 -1.70 -1.87
C GLU A 175 -1.94 -0.19 -1.67
N GLN A 176 -1.59 0.52 -2.74
CA GLN A 176 -1.62 1.95 -2.82
C GLN A 176 -2.30 2.37 -4.12
N VAL A 177 -3.27 3.27 -4.01
CA VAL A 177 -3.91 3.91 -5.15
C VAL A 177 -3.90 5.42 -4.94
N GLY A 178 -3.61 6.15 -6.00
CA GLY A 178 -3.58 7.59 -6.01
C GLY A 178 -4.17 8.15 -7.28
N MET A 179 -4.74 9.34 -7.18
CA MET A 179 -5.11 10.16 -8.33
C MET A 179 -4.56 11.56 -8.20
N LYS A 180 -4.29 12.20 -9.33
CA LYS A 180 -3.94 13.61 -9.42
C LYS A 180 -4.67 14.25 -10.58
N VAL A 181 -5.26 15.43 -10.39
CA VAL A 181 -5.85 16.24 -11.47
C VAL A 181 -5.35 17.67 -11.32
N ILE A 182 -4.89 18.29 -12.39
CA ILE A 182 -4.38 19.66 -12.38
C ILE A 182 -4.98 20.40 -13.57
N ALA A 183 -5.40 21.65 -13.37
CA ALA A 183 -5.84 22.53 -14.44
C ALA A 183 -4.98 23.79 -14.47
N HIS A 184 -4.62 24.26 -15.66
CA HIS A 184 -3.94 25.54 -15.82
C HIS A 184 -4.93 26.72 -15.78
N ALA A 185 -4.60 27.79 -15.03
CA ALA A 185 -5.42 29.01 -15.00
C ALA A 185 -5.24 29.86 -16.27
N LYS A 186 -6.24 30.66 -16.66
CA LYS A 186 -6.02 31.69 -17.69
C LYS A 186 -5.00 32.72 -17.20
N ALA A 187 -3.94 33.00 -17.96
CA ALA A 187 -3.08 34.15 -17.68
C ALA A 187 -3.91 35.44 -17.66
N ARG A 188 -3.85 36.23 -16.58
CA ARG A 188 -4.47 37.56 -16.54
C ARG A 188 -3.84 38.42 -17.64
N VAL A 189 -4.61 38.71 -18.68
CA VAL A 189 -4.19 39.61 -19.77
C VAL A 189 -4.51 41.04 -19.39
N ASP A 190 -3.91 41.50 -18.29
CA ASP A 190 -3.69 42.91 -18.00
C ASP A 190 -2.40 42.97 -17.17
N GLY A 191 -1.62 44.05 -17.29
CA GLY A 191 -0.24 44.18 -16.78
C GLY A 191 -0.06 44.16 -15.25
N GLY A 192 -0.70 43.25 -14.51
CA GLY A 192 -0.55 43.07 -13.07
C GLY A 192 0.12 41.75 -12.70
N GLU A 193 1.33 41.88 -12.17
CA GLU A 193 2.13 41.03 -11.27
C GLU A 193 2.25 39.51 -11.45
N THR A 194 3.47 39.07 -11.16
CA THR A 194 4.11 37.84 -11.61
C THR A 194 4.89 37.33 -10.41
N CYS A 195 4.68 36.06 -10.07
CA CYS A 195 4.89 35.48 -8.74
C CYS A 195 5.84 36.22 -7.78
N THR A 196 5.28 36.75 -6.69
CA THR A 196 6.03 36.93 -5.45
C THR A 196 5.19 36.51 -4.25
N GLY A 197 5.66 35.47 -3.58
CA GLY A 197 5.17 34.98 -2.29
C GLY A 197 6.18 33.98 -1.75
N TRP A 198 7.36 34.47 -1.35
CA TRP A 198 8.35 33.68 -0.61
C TRP A 198 7.92 33.57 0.86
N ASP A 199 6.82 32.86 1.11
CA ASP A 199 6.69 32.23 2.42
C ASP A 199 7.69 31.07 2.43
N MET A 200 8.65 31.14 3.35
CA MET A 200 9.56 30.04 3.68
C MET A 200 8.75 28.85 4.15
N PHE A 201 8.19 28.12 3.21
CA PHE A 201 7.54 26.86 3.47
C PHE A 201 8.60 25.77 3.57
N GLU A 202 8.48 24.98 4.64
CA GLU A 202 9.39 23.88 4.97
C GLU A 202 9.64 22.95 3.78
N PRO A 203 10.82 22.30 3.68
CA PRO A 203 11.24 21.50 2.51
C PRO A 203 10.21 20.48 2.00
N TRP A 204 9.34 19.97 2.88
CA TRP A 204 8.30 18.99 2.56
C TRP A 204 7.06 19.55 1.84
N LYS A 205 6.88 20.88 1.76
CA LYS A 205 5.76 21.52 1.02
C LYS A 205 6.06 21.74 -0.47
N GLN A 206 7.26 21.39 -0.93
CA GLN A 206 7.70 21.62 -2.32
C GLN A 206 7.10 20.63 -3.33
N GLU A 207 6.58 19.49 -2.89
CA GLU A 207 6.12 18.39 -3.77
C GLU A 207 4.60 18.33 -3.97
N LEU A 208 3.85 19.21 -3.31
CA LEU A 208 2.40 19.07 -3.18
C LEU A 208 1.74 20.19 -3.96
N CYS A 209 1.57 19.87 -5.26
CA CYS A 209 1.14 20.73 -6.36
C CYS A 209 2.08 21.90 -6.75
N PRO A 210 3.24 21.67 -7.40
CA PRO A 210 3.99 22.76 -8.01
C PRO A 210 3.82 22.77 -9.55
N PHE A 211 3.36 23.88 -10.12
CA PHE A 211 4.12 24.46 -11.24
C PHE A 211 4.97 25.56 -10.62
N LYS A 212 6.28 25.34 -10.42
CA LYS A 212 7.16 26.35 -9.80
C LYS A 212 7.81 27.24 -10.88
N VAL A 213 7.75 28.54 -10.60
CA VAL A 213 8.21 29.72 -11.34
C VAL A 213 9.58 29.56 -12.03
N CYS A 214 9.66 29.97 -13.30
CA CYS A 214 10.93 30.16 -14.01
C CYS A 214 11.69 31.38 -13.46
N GLU A 215 12.96 31.21 -13.10
CA GLU A 215 13.88 32.28 -12.66
C GLU A 215 14.36 33.19 -13.81
N ASP A 216 14.14 32.82 -15.07
CA ASP A 216 14.83 33.48 -16.20
C ASP A 216 13.97 34.51 -16.96
N LYS A 217 12.68 34.65 -16.59
CA LYS A 217 11.85 35.83 -16.87
C LYS A 217 10.83 36.05 -15.73
N PRO A 218 10.95 37.13 -14.96
CA PRO A 218 10.11 37.37 -13.77
C PRO A 218 8.62 37.60 -14.08
N ASP A 219 8.19 37.67 -15.35
CA ASP A 219 6.95 38.35 -15.74
C ASP A 219 5.81 37.47 -16.33
N LYS A 220 5.57 36.24 -15.83
CA LYS A 220 4.23 35.58 -15.66
C LYS A 220 4.34 34.04 -15.58
N PRO A 221 4.79 33.49 -14.45
CA PRO A 221 4.51 32.10 -14.10
C PRO A 221 3.00 31.86 -14.00
N ALA A 222 2.51 30.79 -14.63
CA ALA A 222 1.13 30.39 -14.48
C ALA A 222 0.96 29.55 -13.22
N VAL A 223 0.12 30.03 -12.33
CA VAL A 223 -0.35 29.24 -11.19
C VAL A 223 -1.39 28.26 -11.74
N PRO A 224 -1.35 26.96 -11.39
CA PRO A 224 -2.44 26.07 -11.74
C PRO A 224 -3.74 26.67 -11.19
N GLY A 225 -4.78 26.72 -12.03
CA GLY A 225 -6.10 27.18 -11.62
C GLY A 225 -6.68 26.29 -10.54
N SER A 226 -6.35 25.00 -10.60
CA SER A 226 -6.66 24.03 -9.55
C SER A 226 -5.68 22.87 -9.55
N CYS A 227 -5.55 22.19 -8.41
CA CYS A 227 -4.79 20.96 -8.24
C CYS A 227 -5.51 20.01 -7.28
N GLU A 228 -5.58 18.74 -7.58
CA GLU A 228 -6.17 17.68 -6.78
C GLU A 228 -5.21 16.51 -6.69
N GLU A 229 -5.06 15.95 -5.50
CA GLU A 229 -4.27 14.77 -5.24
C GLU A 229 -4.88 13.97 -4.07
N VAL A 230 -5.31 12.74 -4.36
CA VAL A 230 -5.90 11.85 -3.36
C VAL A 230 -5.18 10.53 -3.40
N ASN A 231 -4.67 10.10 -2.26
CA ASN A 231 -3.95 8.85 -2.10
C ASN A 231 -4.59 8.02 -1.00
N THR A 232 -4.87 6.75 -1.28
CA THR A 232 -5.31 5.78 -0.27
C THR A 232 -4.39 4.57 -0.29
N TYR A 233 -4.27 3.94 0.87
CA TYR A 233 -3.44 2.76 1.00
C TYR A 233 -4.02 1.81 2.03
N SER A 234 -3.65 0.54 1.90
CA SER A 234 -3.83 -0.45 2.94
C SER A 234 -2.66 -1.42 3.01
N LYS A 235 -2.54 -2.06 4.17
CA LYS A 235 -1.63 -3.17 4.37
C LYS A 235 -2.22 -4.19 5.32
N ILE A 236 -2.08 -5.46 4.96
CA ILE A 236 -2.49 -6.62 5.75
C ILE A 236 -1.23 -7.44 6.02
N VAL A 237 -1.02 -7.83 7.27
CA VAL A 237 -0.05 -8.87 7.65
C VAL A 237 -0.77 -9.83 8.58
N ALA A 238 -1.00 -11.07 8.14
CA ALA A 238 -1.88 -12.00 8.85
C ALA A 238 -1.38 -13.45 8.80
N THR A 239 -1.82 -14.23 9.79
CA THR A 239 -1.71 -15.70 9.74
C THR A 239 -3.01 -16.31 9.24
N ASP A 240 -4.14 -15.65 9.46
CA ASP A 240 -5.44 -16.07 8.95
C ASP A 240 -6.22 -14.80 8.61
N VAL A 241 -6.72 -14.68 7.39
CA VAL A 241 -7.51 -13.51 6.99
C VAL A 241 -8.48 -13.85 5.87
N GLN A 242 -9.66 -13.26 5.94
CA GLN A 242 -10.54 -13.03 4.80
C GLN A 242 -10.65 -11.52 4.62
N ALA A 243 -10.23 -11.02 3.47
CA ALA A 243 -10.25 -9.60 3.17
C ALA A 243 -10.83 -9.35 1.78
N GLU A 244 -11.35 -8.16 1.60
CA GLU A 244 -11.88 -7.67 0.34
C GLU A 244 -11.46 -6.22 0.19
N THR A 245 -11.01 -5.85 -1.00
CA THR A 245 -10.75 -4.45 -1.35
C THR A 245 -11.53 -4.07 -2.60
N THR A 246 -12.00 -2.83 -2.63
CA THR A 246 -12.69 -2.26 -3.79
C THR A 246 -12.14 -0.87 -4.03
N THR A 247 -11.75 -0.60 -5.27
CA THR A 247 -11.14 0.65 -5.70
C THR A 247 -11.85 1.12 -6.96
N ASP A 248 -12.39 2.34 -6.94
CA ASP A 248 -12.92 3.02 -8.12
C ASP A 248 -12.28 4.41 -8.20
N VAL A 249 -11.68 4.76 -9.33
CA VAL A 249 -11.08 6.09 -9.54
C VAL A 249 -11.55 6.67 -10.86
N GLY A 250 -12.10 7.88 -10.83
CA GLY A 250 -12.51 8.63 -12.01
C GLY A 250 -11.80 9.98 -12.08
N ILE A 251 -11.03 10.20 -13.12
CA ILE A 251 -10.33 11.46 -13.44
C ILE A 251 -10.84 12.09 -14.74
N THR A 252 -11.52 11.31 -15.60
CA THR A 252 -12.14 11.82 -16.83
C THR A 252 -13.65 12.00 -16.69
N GLY A 253 -14.20 12.94 -17.46
CA GLY A 253 -15.64 13.20 -17.44
C GLY A 253 -16.04 14.47 -18.19
N THR A 254 -17.34 14.63 -18.34
CA THR A 254 -17.95 15.84 -18.90
C THR A 254 -18.10 16.95 -17.84
N SER A 255 -18.39 18.17 -18.27
CA SER A 255 -18.61 19.30 -17.35
C SER A 255 -19.73 18.99 -16.35
N GLY A 256 -19.41 19.04 -15.05
CA GLY A 256 -20.34 18.71 -13.95
C GLY A 256 -20.21 17.29 -13.42
N GLU A 257 -19.45 16.42 -14.08
CA GLU A 257 -19.06 15.12 -13.52
C GLU A 257 -17.92 15.26 -12.51
N PRO A 258 -17.94 14.47 -11.43
CA PRO A 258 -16.96 14.61 -10.35
C PRO A 258 -15.65 13.86 -10.65
N VAL A 259 -14.52 14.47 -10.30
CA VAL A 259 -13.30 13.70 -10.03
C VAL A 259 -13.52 12.94 -8.72
N ASN A 260 -13.22 11.64 -8.69
CA ASN A 260 -13.54 10.81 -7.55
C ASN A 260 -12.55 9.68 -7.32
N LEU A 261 -12.38 9.33 -6.05
CA LEU A 261 -11.66 8.14 -5.61
C LEU A 261 -12.48 7.48 -4.51
N LYS A 262 -12.80 6.21 -4.70
CA LYS A 262 -13.38 5.33 -3.68
C LYS A 262 -12.42 4.21 -3.40
N TYR A 263 -12.16 3.98 -2.12
CA TYR A 263 -11.36 2.88 -1.65
C TYR A 263 -12.01 2.26 -0.43
N LYS A 264 -12.26 0.96 -0.48
CA LYS A 264 -12.78 0.20 0.64
C LYS A 264 -11.88 -0.99 0.91
N ILE A 265 -11.64 -1.25 2.18
CA ILE A 265 -11.05 -2.48 2.67
C ILE A 265 -11.91 -3.05 3.79
N THR A 266 -12.18 -4.35 3.70
CA THR A 266 -12.66 -5.15 4.81
C THR A 266 -11.66 -6.26 5.09
N ALA A 267 -11.41 -6.58 6.35
CA ALA A 267 -10.49 -7.65 6.73
C ALA A 267 -10.89 -8.24 8.07
N LYS A 268 -11.04 -9.57 8.10
CA LYS A 268 -11.36 -10.33 9.31
C LYS A 268 -10.35 -11.45 9.53
N GLY A 269 -9.83 -11.57 10.74
CA GLY A 269 -8.94 -12.68 11.09
C GLY A 269 -7.92 -12.38 12.19
N THR A 270 -6.80 -13.12 12.14
CA THR A 270 -5.66 -12.95 13.07
C THR A 270 -4.52 -12.25 12.37
N GLY A 271 -4.17 -11.06 12.85
CA GLY A 271 -3.06 -10.32 12.26
C GLY A 271 -3.10 -8.83 12.58
N PHE A 272 -2.64 -8.07 11.59
CA PHE A 272 -2.49 -6.63 11.57
C PHE A 272 -3.08 -6.10 10.26
N VAL A 273 -3.89 -5.06 10.36
CA VAL A 273 -4.45 -4.34 9.21
C VAL A 273 -4.27 -2.85 9.46
N VAL A 274 -3.83 -2.13 8.44
CA VAL A 274 -3.74 -0.68 8.44
C VAL A 274 -4.34 -0.15 7.15
N ALA A 275 -5.05 0.96 7.24
CA ALA A 275 -5.51 1.68 6.06
C ALA A 275 -5.60 3.17 6.32
N GLY A 276 -5.39 3.97 5.28
CA GLY A 276 -5.33 5.42 5.41
C GLY A 276 -5.64 6.14 4.12
N VAL A 277 -5.87 7.43 4.27
CA VAL A 277 -6.11 8.39 3.20
C VAL A 277 -5.28 9.64 3.42
N GLY A 278 -4.77 10.19 2.33
CA GLY A 278 -4.24 11.54 2.24
C GLY A 278 -4.98 12.27 1.12
N VAL A 279 -5.48 13.46 1.43
CA VAL A 279 -6.12 14.36 0.47
C VAL A 279 -5.39 15.69 0.51
N TYR A 280 -4.89 16.10 -0.65
CA TYR A 280 -4.49 17.46 -0.98
C TYR A 280 -5.31 17.89 -2.17
N VAL A 281 -5.86 19.07 -2.14
CA VAL A 281 -6.43 19.67 -3.34
C VAL A 281 -6.07 21.16 -3.25
N GLU A 282 -6.38 22.06 -4.16
CA GLU A 282 -6.22 23.51 -4.05
C GLU A 282 -6.96 24.08 -5.25
N ASP A 283 -7.79 25.10 -5.04
CA ASP A 283 -8.50 25.77 -6.12
C ASP A 283 -8.35 27.28 -5.95
N GLY A 284 -8.12 27.95 -7.08
CA GLY A 284 -7.93 29.39 -7.15
C GLY A 284 -6.60 29.77 -7.80
N ARG A 285 -6.72 30.39 -8.99
CA ARG A 285 -6.11 31.69 -9.36
C ARG A 285 -6.54 32.12 -10.77
N GLY A 286 -7.76 32.61 -10.93
CA GLY A 286 -8.26 33.23 -12.18
C GLY A 286 -9.46 34.18 -11.96
N GLU A 287 -9.33 35.40 -12.49
CA GLU A 287 -10.19 36.63 -12.42
C GLU A 287 -10.78 37.09 -11.07
N ASP A 288 -11.43 36.23 -10.29
CA ASP A 288 -12.15 36.61 -9.06
C ASP A 288 -11.50 35.93 -7.84
N ASP A 289 -11.11 36.71 -6.83
CA ASP A 289 -10.26 36.34 -5.67
C ASP A 289 -10.81 35.27 -4.70
N LEU A 290 -11.67 34.34 -5.14
CA LEU A 290 -12.16 33.23 -4.34
C LEU A 290 -11.36 31.97 -4.66
N GLY A 291 -10.66 31.47 -3.65
CA GLY A 291 -9.90 30.23 -3.69
C GLY A 291 -10.04 29.49 -2.37
N SER A 292 -9.55 28.26 -2.32
CA SER A 292 -9.93 27.35 -1.25
C SER A 292 -9.00 26.15 -1.06
N ARG A 293 -9.01 25.67 0.20
CA ARG A 293 -7.95 24.81 0.75
C ARG A 293 -8.39 23.90 1.95
N MET A 294 -8.68 22.59 1.81
CA MET A 294 -8.74 21.41 2.75
C MET A 294 -7.62 20.33 2.69
N ALA A 295 -6.91 20.11 3.79
CA ALA A 295 -5.89 19.05 3.90
C ALA A 295 -6.46 18.00 4.79
N TYR A 296 -6.39 16.73 4.37
CA TYR A 296 -6.85 15.66 5.23
C TYR A 296 -5.88 14.49 5.22
N ARG A 297 -5.61 13.98 6.41
CA ARG A 297 -4.85 12.75 6.57
C ARG A 297 -5.43 11.95 7.71
N GLU A 298 -5.62 10.67 7.48
CA GLU A 298 -6.12 9.78 8.50
C GLU A 298 -5.57 8.36 8.30
N LYS A 299 -5.33 7.67 9.41
CA LYS A 299 -4.75 6.33 9.46
C LYS A 299 -5.41 5.56 10.58
N THR A 300 -5.87 4.36 10.28
CA THR A 300 -6.45 3.43 11.26
C THR A 300 -5.62 2.16 11.30
N ILE A 301 -5.40 1.61 12.49
CA ILE A 301 -4.65 0.36 12.70
C ILE A 301 -5.51 -0.57 13.55
N GLY A 302 -5.74 -1.80 13.07
CA GLY A 302 -6.33 -2.89 13.83
C GLY A 302 -5.34 -4.04 13.96
N TYR A 303 -5.19 -4.61 15.15
CA TYR A 303 -4.32 -5.78 15.35
C TYR A 303 -4.80 -6.68 16.48
N GLY A 304 -4.56 -7.98 16.35
CA GLY A 304 -4.92 -8.95 17.38
C GLY A 304 -5.27 -10.32 16.82
N LYS A 305 -5.83 -11.16 17.69
CA LYS A 305 -6.33 -12.50 17.31
C LYS A 305 -7.67 -12.45 16.59
N ASN A 306 -8.49 -11.45 16.91
CA ASN A 306 -9.80 -11.25 16.31
C ASN A 306 -9.88 -9.80 15.83
N VAL A 307 -9.36 -9.56 14.64
CA VAL A 307 -9.53 -8.29 13.93
C VAL A 307 -10.81 -8.40 13.10
N ASP A 308 -11.70 -7.43 13.24
CA ASP A 308 -12.77 -7.15 12.30
C ASP A 308 -12.60 -5.68 11.91
N PHE A 309 -12.05 -5.45 10.73
CA PHE A 309 -11.64 -4.13 10.25
C PHE A 309 -12.45 -3.80 9.00
N THR A 310 -13.02 -2.59 8.98
CA THR A 310 -13.62 -2.01 7.78
C THR A 310 -13.21 -0.55 7.71
N LYS A 311 -12.74 -0.13 6.54
CA LYS A 311 -12.52 1.27 6.24
C LYS A 311 -13.04 1.57 4.84
N ASP A 312 -13.89 2.58 4.75
CA ASP A 312 -14.54 3.02 3.53
C ASP A 312 -14.17 4.49 3.34
N ILE A 313 -13.43 4.78 2.27
CA ILE A 313 -12.89 6.09 1.94
C ILE A 313 -13.53 6.52 0.63
N GLY A 314 -14.18 7.68 0.65
CA GLY A 314 -14.72 8.32 -0.54
C GLY A 314 -14.26 9.76 -0.62
N TYR A 315 -13.64 10.12 -1.74
CA TYR A 315 -13.41 11.49 -2.14
C TYR A 315 -14.22 11.78 -3.41
N LYS A 316 -14.79 12.98 -3.47
CA LYS A 316 -15.54 13.47 -4.62
C LYS A 316 -15.35 14.98 -4.71
N SER A 317 -14.87 15.45 -5.86
CA SER A 317 -14.90 16.86 -6.23
C SER A 317 -16.24 17.14 -6.93
N VAL A 318 -16.88 18.28 -6.66
CA VAL A 318 -18.12 18.66 -7.37
C VAL A 318 -17.93 20.05 -7.90
N TYR A 319 -17.92 20.16 -9.22
CA TYR A 319 -18.08 21.44 -9.90
C TYR A 319 -19.58 21.78 -9.94
N SER A 320 -19.97 22.88 -9.29
CA SER A 320 -21.31 23.45 -9.48
C SER A 320 -21.20 24.51 -10.59
N PRO A 321 -21.91 24.35 -11.71
CA PRO A 321 -22.01 25.40 -12.71
C PRO A 321 -22.72 26.65 -12.16
#